data_AF-A0A354IC78-F1
#
_entry.id   AF-A0A354IC78-F1
#
_cell.length_a   1.000
_cell.length_b   1.000
_cell.length_c   1.000
_cell.angle_alpha   90.00
_cell.angle_beta   90.00
_cell.angle_gamma   90.00
#
_symmetry.space_group_name_H-M   'P 1'
#
loop_
_entity.id
_entity.type
_entity.pdbx_description
1 polymer ?
#
loop_
_entity_poly.entity_id
_entity_poly.type
_entity_poly.pdbx_seq_one_letter_code
_entity_poly.pdbx_strand_id
1 'polypeptide(L)'
;MDECYIVWTAAWTDFVICLLFGWIGVHKFREKKIGIGILYLCTLGLFCIGWMVDVIRYLVAALKGERIQGNKPKHLSADDALPIVSSNVMLSNGEVCHYCGAATHVKTKNVVVGYSGGSRGTSIRIAKGMSVRLGAHKAAPVRGDVQERTPGVLSITNKRGVFSGNKGAFDKKITALSAVTSYQNGIAFQFGDQQYPLETSEPEYVYEILARIVNSSEDI
;
A
#
# COMPACT_ATOMS: atom_id res chain seq x y z
N MET A 1 14.61 -1.76 -34.64
CA MET A 1 15.65 -0.87 -34.11
C MET A 1 15.48 -0.92 -32.61
N ASP A 2 16.15 -1.88 -32.00
CA ASP A 2 16.07 -2.15 -30.57
C ASP A 2 16.76 -1.01 -29.83
N GLU A 3 15.98 -0.09 -29.29
CA GLU A 3 16.46 0.82 -28.25
C GLU A 3 16.76 -0.04 -27.02
N CYS A 4 18.00 -0.53 -26.98
CA CYS A 4 18.63 -1.09 -25.81
C CYS A 4 18.86 0.06 -24.82
N TYR A 5 17.78 0.62 -24.27
CA TYR A 5 17.88 1.40 -23.06
C TYR A 5 18.37 0.41 -21.99
N ILE A 6 19.54 0.68 -21.42
CA ILE A 6 20.00 0.01 -20.22
C ILE A 6 18.83 0.06 -19.25
N VAL A 7 18.24 -1.11 -18.94
CA VAL A 7 17.17 -1.20 -17.94
C VAL A 7 17.81 -0.78 -16.63
N TRP A 8 17.70 0.51 -16.31
CA TRP A 8 18.11 1.08 -15.05
C TRP A 8 17.19 0.49 -13.98
N THR A 9 17.56 -0.69 -13.48
CA THR A 9 16.84 -1.29 -12.37
C THR A 9 17.16 -0.48 -11.13
N ALA A 10 16.19 -0.38 -10.22
CA ALA A 10 16.42 0.31 -8.96
C ALA A 10 17.56 -0.30 -8.11
N ALA A 11 17.93 -1.56 -8.34
CA ALA A 11 19.11 -2.16 -7.71
C ALA A 11 20.41 -1.48 -8.17
N TRP A 12 20.52 -1.14 -9.46
CA TRP A 12 21.64 -0.33 -9.98
C TRP A 12 21.62 1.10 -9.44
N THR A 13 20.43 1.68 -9.24
CA THR A 13 20.28 3.01 -8.61
C THR A 13 20.80 3.00 -7.17
N ASP A 14 20.48 1.95 -6.41
CA ASP A 14 20.94 1.78 -5.03
C ASP A 14 22.46 1.62 -4.96
N PHE A 15 23.04 0.86 -5.89
CA PHE A 15 24.48 0.70 -6.02
C PHE A 15 25.19 2.03 -6.34
N VAL A 16 24.73 2.79 -7.33
CA VAL A 16 25.34 4.08 -7.70
C VAL A 16 25.24 5.10 -6.57
N ILE A 17 24.11 5.14 -5.85
CA ILE A 17 23.94 6.00 -4.68
C ILE A 17 24.90 5.59 -3.55
N CYS A 18 25.08 4.28 -3.31
CA CYS A 18 26.06 3.78 -2.34
C CYS A 18 27.51 4.07 -2.76
N LEU A 19 27.82 4.00 -4.05
CA LEU A 19 29.16 4.31 -4.56
C LEU A 19 29.52 5.78 -4.35
N LEU A 20 28.62 6.71 -4.70
CA LEU A 20 28.88 8.15 -4.69
C LEU A 20 28.68 8.81 -3.32
N PHE A 21 27.72 8.32 -2.53
CA PHE A 21 27.34 8.92 -1.23
C PHE A 21 27.50 7.95 -0.05
N GLY A 22 28.06 6.76 -0.25
CA GLY A 22 28.14 5.73 0.79
C GLY A 22 29.10 6.06 1.95
N TRP A 23 30.06 6.96 1.74
CA TRP A 23 30.92 7.49 2.81
C TRP A 23 30.15 8.35 3.84
N ILE A 24 29.01 8.93 3.44
CA ILE A 24 28.08 9.65 4.34
C ILE A 24 27.09 8.68 5.01
N GLY A 25 26.92 7.46 4.46
CA GLY A 25 25.98 6.47 4.98
C GLY A 25 24.51 6.71 4.61
N VAL A 26 24.23 7.54 3.60
CA VAL A 26 22.86 7.90 3.16
C VAL A 26 22.04 6.67 2.74
N HIS A 27 22.69 5.64 2.19
CA HIS A 27 22.04 4.40 1.77
C HIS A 27 21.40 3.63 2.94
N LYS A 28 21.95 3.70 4.15
CA LYS A 28 21.37 3.05 5.35
C LYS A 28 20.05 3.68 5.81
N PHE A 29 19.85 4.97 5.53
CA PHE A 29 18.58 5.65 5.82
C PHE A 29 17.47 5.17 4.89
N ARG A 30 17.80 4.82 3.64
CA ARG A 30 16.84 4.22 2.70
C ARG A 30 16.41 2.83 3.15
N GLU A 31 17.30 2.10 3.83
CA GLU A 31 17.01 0.82 4.49
C GLU A 31 16.14 0.96 5.77
N LYS A 32 15.66 2.16 6.14
CA LYS A 32 14.95 2.47 7.41
C LYS A 32 15.72 2.10 8.68
N LYS A 33 17.02 1.81 8.59
CA LYS A 33 17.92 1.50 9.72
C LYS A 33 18.60 2.77 10.23
N ILE A 34 17.78 3.67 10.78
CA ILE A 34 18.20 5.02 11.22
C ILE A 34 19.38 4.97 12.19
N GLY A 35 19.39 4.04 13.14
CA GLY A 35 20.48 3.91 14.12
C GLY A 35 21.84 3.61 13.49
N ILE A 36 21.89 2.76 12.45
CA ILE A 36 23.14 2.43 11.74
C ILE A 36 23.56 3.59 10.83
N GLY A 37 22.60 4.28 10.20
CA GLY A 37 22.88 5.47 9.40
C GLY A 37 23.51 6.60 10.23
N ILE A 38 22.98 6.86 11.44
CA ILE A 38 23.55 7.85 12.37
C ILE A 38 24.95 7.43 12.83
N LEU A 39 25.14 6.14 13.14
CA LEU A 39 26.47 5.63 13.50
C LEU A 39 27.49 5.84 12.38
N TYR A 40 27.13 5.59 11.11
CA TYR A 40 27.99 5.83 9.95
C TYR A 40 28.31 7.32 9.77
N LEU A 41 27.35 8.21 9.98
CA LEU A 41 27.55 9.66 9.89
C LEU A 41 28.50 10.16 10.99
N CYS A 42 28.31 9.70 12.24
CA CYS A 42 29.15 10.08 13.37
C CYS A 42 30.57 9.50 13.32
N THR A 43 30.79 8.44 12.54
CA THR A 43 32.07 7.72 12.45
C THR A 43 32.75 7.82 11.09
N LEU A 44 32.22 8.66 10.18
CA LEU A 44 32.68 8.78 8.79
C LEU A 44 32.79 7.40 8.08
N GLY A 45 31.74 6.58 8.18
CA GLY A 45 31.69 5.23 7.58
C GLY A 45 32.52 4.16 8.33
N LEU A 46 32.97 4.49 9.54
CA LEU A 46 33.79 3.70 10.48
C LEU A 46 35.13 3.19 9.89
N PHE A 47 36.00 4.10 9.40
CA PHE A 47 37.33 3.81 8.79
C PHE A 47 37.31 3.31 7.33
N CYS A 48 36.36 3.75 6.49
CA CYS A 48 36.23 3.38 5.06
C CYS A 48 35.93 1.89 4.76
N ILE A 49 36.14 0.98 5.72
CA ILE A 49 35.87 -0.45 5.60
C ILE A 49 34.37 -0.71 5.46
N GLY A 50 33.55 0.00 6.24
CA GLY A 50 32.08 -0.13 6.18
C GLY A 50 31.53 0.18 4.78
N TRP A 51 32.05 1.24 4.14
CA TRP A 51 31.71 1.59 2.77
C TRP A 51 32.12 0.51 1.76
N MET A 52 33.34 -0.04 1.85
CA MET A 52 33.79 -1.08 0.92
C MET A 52 32.92 -2.35 1.00
N VAL A 53 32.57 -2.78 2.22
CA VAL A 53 31.69 -3.94 2.43
C VAL A 53 30.29 -3.68 1.86
N ASP A 54 29.75 -2.47 2.06
CA ASP A 54 28.46 -2.10 1.49
C ASP A 54 28.52 -2.06 -0.05
N VAL A 55 29.58 -1.49 -0.66
CA VAL A 55 29.78 -1.51 -2.12
C VAL A 55 29.75 -2.93 -2.69
N ILE A 56 30.44 -3.89 -2.06
CA ILE A 56 30.44 -5.29 -2.49
C ILE A 56 29.03 -5.90 -2.36
N ARG A 57 28.32 -5.64 -1.27
CA ARG A 57 26.96 -6.16 -1.08
C ARG A 57 25.99 -5.62 -2.12
N TYR A 58 26.00 -4.30 -2.36
CA TYR A 58 25.15 -3.67 -3.36
C TYR A 58 25.52 -4.09 -4.79
N LEU A 59 26.80 -4.34 -5.08
CA LEU A 59 27.24 -4.90 -6.35
C LEU A 59 26.68 -6.32 -6.57
N VAL A 60 26.83 -7.20 -5.58
CA VAL A 60 26.30 -8.57 -5.66
C VAL A 60 24.77 -8.56 -5.81
N ALA A 61 24.08 -7.68 -5.10
CA ALA A 61 22.63 -7.53 -5.23
C ALA A 61 22.22 -7.00 -6.61
N ALA A 62 22.94 -6.02 -7.16
CA ALA A 62 22.72 -5.52 -8.52
C ALA A 62 22.95 -6.61 -9.59
N LEU A 63 23.96 -7.46 -9.42
CA LEU A 63 24.23 -8.61 -10.29
C LEU A 63 23.14 -9.68 -10.20
N LYS A 64 22.59 -9.92 -9.00
CA LYS A 64 21.46 -10.82 -8.79
C LYS A 64 20.11 -10.22 -9.19
N GLY A 65 20.05 -8.91 -9.45
CA GLY A 65 18.80 -8.18 -9.68
C GLY A 65 17.93 -8.03 -8.42
N GLU A 66 18.48 -8.29 -7.23
CA GLU A 66 17.77 -8.24 -5.95
C GLU A 66 17.88 -6.84 -5.33
N ARG A 67 16.79 -6.32 -4.75
CA ARG A 67 16.85 -5.10 -3.94
C ARG A 67 17.23 -5.43 -2.51
N ILE A 68 18.25 -4.75 -1.98
CA ILE A 68 18.57 -4.78 -0.55
C ILE A 68 17.57 -3.88 0.19
N GLN A 69 16.35 -4.38 0.42
CA GLN A 69 15.43 -3.74 1.37
C GLN A 69 15.82 -4.12 2.79
N GLY A 70 16.05 -3.11 3.65
CA GLY A 70 16.40 -3.30 5.05
C GLY A 70 15.34 -4.02 5.88
N ASN A 71 14.11 -4.05 5.38
CA ASN A 71 13.00 -4.86 5.87
C ASN A 71 12.57 -5.78 4.72
N LYS A 72 13.08 -7.01 4.67
CA LYS A 72 12.59 -8.00 3.70
C LYS A 72 11.10 -8.17 3.98
N PRO A 73 10.18 -8.02 3.01
CA PRO A 73 8.79 -8.38 3.25
C PRO A 73 8.78 -9.80 3.80
N LYS A 74 8.03 -10.01 4.87
CA LYS A 74 7.89 -11.32 5.50
C LYS A 74 7.27 -12.22 4.44
N HIS A 75 8.10 -13.01 3.76
CA HIS A 75 7.68 -13.89 2.69
C HIS A 75 7.66 -15.30 3.28
N LEU A 76 6.57 -16.05 3.10
CA LEU A 76 6.51 -17.45 3.48
C LEU A 76 7.28 -18.27 2.45
N SER A 77 8.25 -19.05 2.89
CA SER A 77 8.90 -20.06 2.04
C SER A 77 7.87 -21.10 1.60
N ALA A 78 7.93 -21.57 0.37
CA ALA A 78 6.92 -22.45 -0.24
C ALA A 78 6.58 -23.69 0.62
N ASP A 79 7.55 -24.20 1.38
CA ASP A 79 7.43 -25.42 2.18
C ASP A 79 7.15 -25.17 3.67
N ASP A 80 7.15 -23.92 4.14
CA ASP A 80 6.93 -23.62 5.56
C ASP A 80 5.43 -23.73 5.92
N ALA A 81 5.15 -24.33 7.07
CA ALA A 81 3.79 -24.40 7.62
C ALA A 81 3.21 -23.00 7.86
N LEU A 82 1.90 -22.85 7.65
CA LEU A 82 1.22 -21.57 7.88
C LEU A 82 1.39 -21.14 9.35
N PRO A 83 1.74 -19.86 9.59
CA PRO A 83 1.93 -19.35 10.94
C PRO A 83 0.60 -19.40 11.66
N ILE A 84 0.63 -19.75 12.95
CA ILE A 84 -0.55 -19.73 13.81
C ILE A 84 -0.40 -18.53 14.73
N VAL A 85 -1.36 -17.61 14.66
CA VAL A 85 -1.36 -16.35 15.41
C VAL A 85 -2.60 -16.27 16.27
N SER A 86 -2.46 -15.90 17.53
CA SER A 86 -3.60 -15.62 18.41
C SER A 86 -4.24 -14.27 18.04
N SER A 87 -5.55 -14.28 17.76
CA SER A 87 -6.32 -13.07 17.42
C SER A 87 -7.45 -12.83 18.42
N ASN A 88 -7.88 -11.58 18.55
CA ASN A 88 -9.01 -11.18 19.40
C ASN A 88 -10.40 -11.57 18.84
N VAL A 89 -10.44 -12.19 17.64
CA VAL A 89 -11.69 -12.69 17.05
C VAL A 89 -12.09 -14.00 17.73
N MET A 90 -13.37 -14.14 18.06
CA MET A 90 -13.93 -15.40 18.58
C MET A 90 -13.86 -16.49 17.51
N LEU A 91 -12.93 -17.44 17.71
CA LEU A 91 -12.72 -18.57 16.82
C LEU A 91 -13.75 -19.68 17.11
N SER A 92 -14.36 -20.20 16.05
CA SER A 92 -15.24 -21.37 16.13
C SER A 92 -14.43 -22.66 16.32
N ASN A 93 -15.08 -23.77 16.67
CA ASN A 93 -14.38 -25.04 16.87
C ASN A 93 -13.64 -25.48 15.57
N GLY A 94 -12.33 -25.72 15.68
CA GLY A 94 -11.44 -26.02 14.54
C GLY A 94 -11.14 -24.83 13.59
N GLU A 95 -11.41 -23.60 14.01
CA GLU A 95 -10.99 -22.39 13.30
C GLU A 95 -9.62 -21.93 13.82
N VAL A 96 -8.66 -21.74 12.92
CA VAL A 96 -7.28 -21.33 13.25
C VAL A 96 -7.00 -20.00 12.56
N CYS A 97 -6.46 -19.05 13.32
CA CYS A 97 -6.06 -17.75 12.79
C CYS A 97 -4.60 -17.79 12.32
N HIS A 98 -4.38 -17.37 11.08
CA HIS A 98 -3.08 -17.39 10.44
C HIS A 98 -2.45 -16.00 10.34
N TYR A 99 -3.27 -14.96 10.33
CA TYR A 99 -2.80 -13.58 10.32
C TYR A 99 -3.66 -12.70 11.21
N CYS A 100 -3.02 -11.84 11.99
CA CYS A 100 -3.65 -10.78 12.75
C CYS A 100 -2.78 -9.52 12.63
N GLY A 101 -3.32 -8.45 12.07
CA GLY A 101 -2.58 -7.22 11.84
C GLY A 101 -3.47 -5.99 11.76
N ALA A 102 -2.89 -4.83 12.03
CA ALA A 102 -3.58 -3.56 11.85
C ALA A 102 -3.77 -3.29 10.35
N ALA A 103 -5.00 -2.95 9.97
CA ALA A 103 -5.35 -2.58 8.60
C ALA A 103 -6.31 -1.39 8.61
N THR A 104 -6.25 -0.55 7.58
CA THR A 104 -7.13 0.63 7.46
C THR A 104 -8.03 0.45 6.26
N HIS A 105 -9.34 0.36 6.48
CA HIS A 105 -10.30 0.31 5.38
C HIS A 105 -10.42 1.68 4.72
N VAL A 106 -10.18 1.75 3.41
CA VAL A 106 -10.19 3.01 2.65
C VAL A 106 -11.40 3.02 1.75
N LYS A 107 -12.46 3.73 2.14
CA LYS A 107 -13.61 3.94 1.25
C LYS A 107 -13.44 5.27 0.53
N THR A 108 -13.19 5.22 -0.78
CA THR A 108 -13.25 6.42 -1.62
C THR A 108 -14.72 6.82 -1.76
N LYS A 109 -15.14 7.89 -1.08
CA LYS A 109 -16.49 8.43 -1.18
C LYS A 109 -16.44 9.74 -1.97
N ASN A 110 -17.09 9.76 -3.11
CA ASN A 110 -17.34 10.99 -3.87
C ASN A 110 -18.31 11.87 -3.06
N VAL A 111 -17.83 12.91 -2.39
CA VAL A 111 -18.66 13.86 -1.64
C VAL A 111 -18.56 15.22 -2.29
N VAL A 112 -19.70 15.87 -2.54
CA VAL A 112 -19.73 17.25 -3.05
C VAL A 112 -19.11 18.18 -1.99
N VAL A 113 -17.89 18.67 -2.24
CA VAL A 113 -17.10 19.50 -1.30
C VAL A 113 -17.47 20.99 -1.37
N GLY A 114 -18.32 21.39 -2.31
CA GLY A 114 -18.86 22.74 -2.33
C GLY A 114 -19.59 23.12 -3.60
N TYR A 115 -20.18 24.31 -3.57
CA TYR A 115 -20.68 25.02 -4.74
C TYR A 115 -19.71 26.18 -4.99
N SER A 116 -18.97 26.17 -6.11
CA SER A 116 -18.26 27.38 -6.55
C SER A 116 -19.22 28.21 -7.41
N GLY A 117 -19.64 29.36 -6.90
CA GLY A 117 -20.58 30.26 -7.59
C GLY A 117 -20.29 31.71 -7.25
N GLY A 118 -19.36 32.33 -7.98
CA GLY A 118 -19.19 33.78 -7.95
C GLY A 118 -20.27 34.46 -8.78
N SER A 119 -21.08 35.34 -8.17
CA SER A 119 -22.06 36.15 -8.91
C SER A 119 -21.44 37.50 -9.31
N ARG A 120 -21.29 37.72 -10.62
CA ARG A 120 -21.21 39.06 -11.22
C ARG A 120 -22.13 39.09 -12.43
N GLY A 121 -23.42 39.31 -12.17
CA GLY A 121 -24.39 39.61 -13.23
C GLY A 121 -24.31 41.08 -13.58
N THR A 122 -23.80 41.43 -14.76
CA THR A 122 -23.87 42.80 -15.28
C THR A 122 -25.15 42.94 -16.09
N SER A 123 -26.09 43.76 -15.62
CA SER A 123 -27.26 44.18 -16.40
C SER A 123 -26.82 45.32 -17.32
N ILE A 124 -26.81 45.10 -18.63
CA ILE A 124 -26.65 46.19 -19.61
C ILE A 124 -28.04 46.53 -20.18
N ARG A 125 -28.48 47.77 -20.01
CA ARG A 125 -29.73 48.26 -20.60
C ARG A 125 -29.46 48.82 -21.99
N ILE A 126 -30.20 48.35 -22.99
CA ILE A 126 -30.20 48.90 -24.35
C ILE A 126 -31.62 49.45 -24.57
N ALA A 127 -31.83 50.73 -24.20
CA ALA A 127 -33.11 51.47 -24.24
C ALA A 127 -34.25 51.00 -23.29
N LYS A 128 -35.20 51.93 -23.02
CA LYS A 128 -36.36 51.71 -22.13
C LYS A 128 -37.31 50.67 -22.75
N GLY A 129 -37.38 49.48 -22.16
CA GLY A 129 -38.45 48.50 -22.43
C GLY A 129 -38.01 47.10 -22.87
N MET A 130 -36.72 46.86 -23.13
CA MET A 130 -36.22 45.53 -23.49
C MET A 130 -35.13 45.07 -22.50
N SER A 131 -35.39 43.95 -21.82
CA SER A 131 -34.46 43.28 -20.90
C SER A 131 -34.18 41.88 -21.43
N VAL A 132 -32.96 41.62 -21.90
CA VAL A 132 -32.51 40.27 -22.23
C VAL A 132 -31.76 39.70 -21.02
N ARG A 133 -32.33 38.68 -20.39
CA ARG A 133 -31.67 37.91 -19.33
C ARG A 133 -30.88 36.78 -19.98
N LEU A 134 -29.57 36.97 -20.14
CA LEU A 134 -28.64 35.91 -20.50
C LEU A 134 -27.87 35.49 -19.24
N GLY A 135 -28.02 34.23 -18.82
CA GLY A 135 -27.17 33.63 -17.80
C GLY A 135 -27.89 32.73 -16.79
N ALA A 136 -28.36 31.57 -17.24
CA ALA A 136 -28.63 30.45 -16.33
C ALA A 136 -27.29 29.79 -15.96
N HIS A 137 -26.61 30.30 -14.93
CA HIS A 137 -25.43 29.64 -14.40
C HIS A 137 -25.87 28.54 -13.44
N LYS A 138 -25.95 27.29 -13.91
CA LYS A 138 -26.07 26.12 -13.03
C LYS A 138 -24.75 26.00 -12.27
N ALA A 139 -24.77 26.16 -10.95
CA ALA A 139 -23.64 25.85 -10.10
C ALA A 139 -23.36 24.34 -10.22
N ALA A 140 -22.22 23.98 -10.80
CA ALA A 140 -21.79 22.59 -10.82
C ALA A 140 -21.34 22.20 -9.40
N PRO A 141 -21.91 21.15 -8.79
CA PRO A 141 -21.40 20.64 -7.52
C PRO A 141 -19.96 20.18 -7.72
N VAL A 142 -19.02 20.79 -7.02
CA VAL A 142 -17.62 20.34 -7.02
C VAL A 142 -17.59 19.06 -6.18
N ARG A 143 -17.52 17.91 -6.84
CA ARG A 143 -17.33 16.59 -6.22
C ARG A 143 -15.85 16.45 -5.84
N GLY A 144 -15.56 16.13 -4.60
CA GLY A 144 -14.22 15.76 -4.15
C GLY A 144 -14.28 14.44 -3.41
N ASP A 145 -13.27 13.63 -3.67
CA ASP A 145 -13.15 12.33 -3.03
C ASP A 145 -12.72 12.52 -1.57
N VAL A 146 -13.66 12.36 -0.64
CA VAL A 146 -13.32 12.24 0.78
C VAL A 146 -12.99 10.77 1.01
N GLN A 147 -11.71 10.44 1.13
CA GLN A 147 -11.26 9.11 1.53
C GLN A 147 -11.59 8.90 3.01
N GLU A 148 -12.67 8.16 3.30
CA GLU A 148 -12.97 7.74 4.67
C GLU A 148 -12.02 6.59 5.03
N ARG A 149 -10.93 6.91 5.73
CA ARG A 149 -9.95 5.97 6.28
C ARG A 149 -10.42 5.51 7.65
N THR A 150 -10.71 4.21 7.80
CA THR A 150 -11.14 3.65 9.08
C THR A 150 -10.11 2.64 9.57
N PRO A 151 -9.36 2.95 10.66
CA PRO A 151 -8.44 1.99 11.23
C PRO A 151 -9.20 0.82 11.86
N GLY A 152 -8.62 -0.36 11.76
CA GLY A 152 -9.16 -1.59 12.30
C GLY A 152 -8.12 -2.70 12.37
N VAL A 153 -8.57 -3.90 12.68
CA VAL A 153 -7.76 -5.11 12.75
C VAL A 153 -8.26 -6.09 11.71
N LEU A 154 -7.37 -6.53 10.82
CA LEU A 154 -7.61 -7.62 9.89
C LEU A 154 -7.15 -8.93 10.53
N SER A 155 -8.05 -9.90 10.59
CA SER A 155 -7.80 -11.26 11.02
C SER A 155 -8.18 -12.23 9.91
N ILE A 156 -7.24 -13.08 9.51
CA ILE A 156 -7.48 -14.11 8.48
C ILE A 156 -7.40 -15.46 9.16
N THR A 157 -8.49 -16.20 9.07
CA THR A 157 -8.59 -17.57 9.56
C THR A 157 -8.61 -18.54 8.40
N ASN A 158 -8.54 -19.84 8.67
CA ASN A 158 -8.72 -20.86 7.65
C ASN A 158 -10.13 -20.94 7.06
N LYS A 159 -11.15 -20.31 7.68
CA LYS A 159 -12.56 -20.39 7.26
C LYS A 159 -13.11 -19.07 6.73
N ARG A 160 -12.64 -17.93 7.25
CA ARG A 160 -13.16 -16.60 6.95
C ARG A 160 -12.10 -15.51 7.06
N GLY A 161 -12.31 -14.44 6.32
CA GLY A 161 -11.63 -13.17 6.54
C GLY A 161 -12.52 -12.27 7.40
N VAL A 162 -11.95 -11.75 8.48
CA VAL A 162 -12.63 -10.83 9.39
C VAL A 162 -11.86 -9.52 9.46
N PHE A 163 -12.51 -8.42 9.13
CA PHE A 163 -12.00 -7.08 9.40
C PHE A 163 -12.86 -6.43 10.47
N SER A 164 -12.25 -6.13 11.62
CA SER A 164 -12.90 -5.45 12.74
C SER A 164 -12.51 -3.97 12.74
N GLY A 165 -13.48 -3.10 12.45
CA GLY A 165 -13.30 -1.65 12.45
C GLY A 165 -14.63 -0.93 12.64
N ASN A 166 -14.60 0.33 13.08
CA ASN A 166 -15.82 1.10 13.38
C ASN A 166 -16.75 1.29 12.17
N LYS A 167 -16.19 1.24 10.96
CA LYS A 167 -16.88 1.35 9.67
C LYS A 167 -16.20 0.41 8.67
N GLY A 168 -16.99 -0.23 7.81
CA GLY A 168 -16.47 -1.13 6.79
C GLY A 168 -16.01 -2.49 7.33
N ALA A 169 -16.40 -2.84 8.57
CA ALA A 169 -16.20 -4.18 9.10
C ALA A 169 -16.86 -5.23 8.20
N PHE A 170 -16.19 -6.37 8.02
CA PHE A 170 -16.75 -7.51 7.32
C PHE A 170 -16.36 -8.81 8.03
N ASP A 171 -17.27 -9.77 7.97
CA ASP A 171 -17.07 -11.15 8.39
C ASP A 171 -17.61 -12.02 7.26
N LYS A 172 -16.72 -12.51 6.39
CA LYS A 172 -17.08 -13.29 5.20
C LYS A 172 -16.22 -14.53 5.09
N LYS A 173 -16.85 -15.65 4.73
CA LYS A 173 -16.16 -16.92 4.48
C LYS A 173 -15.15 -16.79 3.35
N ILE A 174 -14.04 -17.52 3.44
CA ILE A 174 -13.02 -17.56 2.39
C ILE A 174 -13.58 -18.18 1.10
N THR A 175 -14.54 -19.10 1.20
CA THR A 175 -15.22 -19.68 0.03
C THR A 175 -16.03 -18.67 -0.78
N ALA A 176 -16.40 -17.53 -0.21
CA ALA A 176 -17.12 -16.46 -0.92
C ALA A 176 -16.17 -15.47 -1.63
N LEU A 177 -14.86 -15.63 -1.42
CA LEU A 177 -13.84 -14.75 -1.96
C LEU A 177 -13.75 -14.98 -3.47
N SER A 178 -13.98 -13.93 -4.25
CA SER A 178 -13.91 -14.00 -5.71
C SER A 178 -12.52 -13.65 -6.22
N ALA A 179 -11.88 -12.66 -5.60
CA ALA A 179 -10.52 -12.27 -5.94
C ALA A 179 -9.85 -11.55 -4.76
N VAL A 180 -8.51 -11.58 -4.77
CA VAL A 180 -7.66 -10.78 -3.88
C VAL A 180 -6.67 -10.03 -4.76
N THR A 181 -6.61 -8.71 -4.60
CA THR A 181 -5.68 -7.86 -5.35
C THR A 181 -4.74 -7.16 -4.40
N SER A 182 -3.44 -7.43 -4.52
CA SER A 182 -2.40 -6.71 -3.78
C SER A 182 -2.04 -5.39 -4.49
N TYR A 183 -1.82 -4.35 -3.69
CA TYR A 183 -1.35 -3.03 -4.10
C TYR A 183 -0.08 -2.67 -3.31
N GLN A 184 0.61 -1.60 -3.71
CA GLN A 184 1.86 -1.17 -3.05
C GLN A 184 1.71 -0.94 -1.54
N ASN A 185 0.56 -0.43 -1.08
CA ASN A 185 0.30 -0.07 0.32
C ASN A 185 -0.94 -0.74 0.92
N GLY A 186 -1.45 -1.78 0.28
CA GLY A 186 -2.72 -2.37 0.68
C GLY A 186 -3.12 -3.60 -0.11
N ILE A 187 -4.27 -4.15 0.24
CA ILE A 187 -4.86 -5.34 -0.36
C ILE A 187 -6.37 -5.11 -0.47
N ALA A 188 -6.97 -5.46 -1.60
CA ALA A 188 -8.41 -5.48 -1.75
C ALA A 188 -8.94 -6.89 -1.77
N PHE A 189 -9.96 -7.12 -0.96
CA PHE A 189 -10.77 -8.33 -0.98
C PHE A 189 -12.00 -8.08 -1.84
N GLN A 190 -12.21 -8.90 -2.87
CA GLN A 190 -13.40 -8.86 -3.69
C GLN A 190 -14.31 -10.04 -3.38
N PHE A 191 -15.56 -9.75 -3.05
CA PHE A 191 -16.61 -10.72 -2.80
C PHE A 191 -17.78 -10.41 -3.73
N GLY A 192 -17.87 -11.12 -4.86
CA GLY A 192 -18.81 -10.81 -5.93
C GLY A 192 -18.61 -9.38 -6.45
N ASP A 193 -19.65 -8.55 -6.30
CA ASP A 193 -19.66 -7.14 -6.73
C ASP A 193 -19.10 -6.17 -5.67
N GLN A 194 -18.86 -6.64 -4.44
CA GLN A 194 -18.36 -5.79 -3.35
C GLN A 194 -16.84 -5.90 -3.21
N GLN A 195 -16.16 -4.75 -3.25
CA GLN A 195 -14.72 -4.65 -3.00
C GLN A 195 -14.44 -3.95 -1.66
N TYR A 196 -13.53 -4.53 -0.88
CA TYR A 196 -13.06 -4.04 0.41
C TYR A 196 -11.56 -3.76 0.34
N PRO A 197 -11.16 -2.57 -0.13
CA PRO A 197 -9.77 -2.13 -0.10
C PRO A 197 -9.33 -1.81 1.33
N LEU A 198 -8.27 -2.49 1.76
CA LEU A 198 -7.61 -2.32 3.05
C LEU A 198 -6.17 -1.87 2.82
N GLU A 199 -5.74 -0.83 3.49
CA GLU A 199 -4.32 -0.48 3.59
C GLU A 199 -3.66 -1.28 4.71
N THR A 200 -2.60 -1.98 4.37
CA THR A 200 -1.86 -2.87 5.28
C THR A 200 -0.38 -2.71 5.01
N SER A 201 0.45 -2.71 6.07
CA SER A 201 1.91 -2.58 5.94
C SER A 201 2.59 -3.80 5.30
N GLU A 202 1.91 -4.94 5.27
CA GLU A 202 2.43 -6.23 4.80
C GLU A 202 1.44 -6.91 3.82
N PRO A 203 1.15 -6.31 2.65
CA PRO A 203 0.13 -6.83 1.74
C PRO A 203 0.53 -8.15 1.05
N GLU A 204 1.81 -8.34 0.73
CA GLU A 204 2.33 -9.56 0.10
C GLU A 204 2.18 -10.78 1.00
N TYR A 205 2.56 -10.64 2.28
CA TYR A 205 2.44 -11.71 3.27
C TYR A 205 1.00 -12.17 3.46
N VAL A 206 0.06 -11.21 3.50
CA VAL A 206 -1.36 -11.49 3.62
C VAL A 206 -1.88 -12.26 2.39
N TYR A 207 -1.46 -11.85 1.19
CA TYR A 207 -1.84 -12.53 -0.05
C TYR A 207 -1.35 -13.98 -0.08
N GLU A 208 -0.11 -14.23 0.32
CA GLU A 208 0.46 -15.59 0.38
C GLU A 208 -0.30 -16.51 1.34
N ILE A 209 -0.64 -16.01 2.53
CA ILE A 209 -1.45 -16.76 3.51
C ILE A 209 -2.81 -17.11 2.91
N LEU A 210 -3.48 -16.13 2.28
CA LEU A 210 -4.79 -16.35 1.65
C LEU A 210 -4.71 -17.34 0.51
N ALA A 211 -3.74 -17.19 -0.39
CA ALA A 211 -3.56 -18.07 -1.54
C ALA A 211 -3.35 -19.52 -1.09
N ARG A 212 -2.55 -19.74 -0.04
CA ARG A 212 -2.36 -21.08 0.54
C ARG A 212 -3.64 -21.63 1.15
N ILE A 213 -4.37 -20.84 1.94
CA ILE A 213 -5.62 -21.29 2.56
C ILE A 213 -6.64 -21.68 1.48
N VAL A 214 -6.74 -20.89 0.40
CA VAL A 214 -7.64 -21.18 -0.73
C VAL A 214 -7.21 -22.47 -1.43
N ASN A 215 -5.93 -22.63 -1.78
CA ASN A 215 -5.43 -23.84 -2.44
C ASN A 215 -5.63 -25.09 -1.56
N SER A 216 -5.37 -24.99 -0.25
CA SER A 216 -5.60 -26.10 0.69
C SER A 216 -7.09 -26.44 0.88
N SER A 217 -8.01 -25.55 0.51
CA SER A 217 -9.46 -25.80 0.55
C SER A 217 -10.01 -26.45 -0.72
N GLU A 218 -9.27 -26.37 -1.84
CA GLU A 218 -9.64 -27.01 -3.11
C GLU A 218 -9.19 -28.48 -3.20
N ASP A 219 -8.24 -28.88 -2.36
CA ASP A 219 -7.75 -30.27 -2.26
C ASP A 219 -8.66 -31.22 -1.44
N ILE A 220 -9.94 -30.86 -1.22
CA ILE A 220 -10.93 -31.67 -0.47
C ILE A 220 -12.17 -31.95 -1.32
#